data_AF-A0A382II08-F1
#
_entry.id   AF-A0A382II08-F1
#
_cell.length_a   1.000
_cell.length_b   1.000
_cell.length_c   1.000
_cell.angle_alpha   90.00
_cell.angle_beta   90.00
_cell.angle_gamma   90.00
#
_symmetry.space_group_name_H-M   'P 1'
#
loop_
_entity.id
_entity.type
_entity.pdbx_description
1 polymer ?
#
loop_
_entity_poly.entity_id
_entity_poly.type
_entity_poly.pdbx_seq_one_letter_code
_entity_poly.pdbx_strand_id
1 'polypeptide(L)'
;VTAATKRFRDCVWLLIAQAIGAFNDNATKIMLPALALILWKDEVMSWVNLGVSLMLIIPFILFGPFAGWMADRFSKRKITSMALLAQVFGLLVLFLGMFLCLKMGGKWFSVCLVGFFLLAVQSAML
;
A
#
# COMPACT_ATOMS: atom_id res chain seq x y z
N VAL A 1 30.55 21.77 2.24
CA VAL A 1 29.82 20.85 1.33
C VAL A 1 29.23 21.69 0.21
N THR A 2 29.74 21.53 -1.02
CA THR A 2 29.28 22.29 -2.19
C THR A 2 27.81 21.99 -2.50
N ALA A 3 27.09 22.91 -3.14
CA ALA A 3 25.68 22.73 -3.48
C ALA A 3 25.40 21.41 -4.26
N ALA A 4 26.36 20.97 -5.07
CA ALA A 4 26.32 19.70 -5.79
C ALA A 4 26.34 18.46 -4.89
N THR A 5 27.17 18.45 -3.83
CA THR A 5 27.22 17.32 -2.88
C THR A 5 25.96 17.23 -2.02
N LYS A 6 25.32 18.37 -1.71
CA LYS A 6 24.02 18.40 -1.03
C LYS A 6 22.92 17.78 -1.91
N ARG A 7 22.88 18.14 -3.19
CA ARG A 7 21.89 17.66 -4.17
C ARG A 7 22.01 16.16 -4.45
N PHE A 8 23.22 15.61 -4.51
CA PHE A 8 23.44 14.16 -4.66
C PHE A 8 22.97 13.38 -3.42
N ARG A 9 23.30 13.85 -2.22
CA ARG A 9 22.86 13.24 -0.96
C ARG A 9 21.34 13.22 -0.83
N ASP A 10 20.67 14.30 -1.23
CA ASP A 10 19.21 14.39 -1.20
C ASP A 10 18.57 13.39 -2.19
N CYS A 11 19.17 13.17 -3.37
CA CYS A 11 18.73 12.11 -4.29
C CYS A 11 18.85 10.71 -3.69
N VAL A 12 19.93 10.41 -2.98
CA VAL A 12 20.10 9.09 -2.33
C VAL A 12 18.99 8.84 -1.31
N TRP A 13 18.66 9.83 -0.48
CA TRP A 13 17.56 9.71 0.48
C TRP A 13 16.20 9.52 -0.20
N LEU A 14 15.96 10.21 -1.33
CA LEU A 14 14.75 10.01 -2.12
C LEU A 14 14.66 8.60 -2.71
N LEU A 15 15.77 8.07 -3.24
CA LEU A 15 15.81 6.71 -3.79
C LEU A 15 15.57 5.65 -2.70
N ILE A 16 16.15 5.83 -1.51
CA ILE A 16 15.90 4.93 -0.38
C ILE A 16 14.42 4.98 0.01
N ALA A 17 13.84 6.18 0.14
CA ALA A 17 12.42 6.33 0.48
C ALA A 17 11.50 5.67 -0.57
N GLN A 18 11.81 5.85 -1.87
CA GLN A 18 11.08 5.20 -2.95
C GLN A 18 11.26 3.68 -2.96
N ALA A 19 12.46 3.18 -2.67
CA ALA A 19 12.71 1.74 -2.58
C ALA A 19 11.92 1.09 -1.43
N ILE A 20 11.86 1.74 -0.27
CA ILE A 20 11.04 1.30 0.87
C ILE A 20 9.55 1.30 0.49
N GLY A 21 9.07 2.36 -0.16
CA GLY A 21 7.70 2.45 -0.67
C GLY A 21 7.36 1.31 -1.64
N ALA A 22 8.22 1.09 -2.64
CA ALA A 22 8.06 0.02 -3.62
C ALA A 22 8.13 -1.39 -2.99
N PHE A 23 8.97 -1.57 -1.97
CA PHE A 23 9.03 -2.82 -1.21
C PHE A 23 7.70 -3.08 -0.49
N ASN A 24 7.17 -2.08 0.24
CA ASN A 24 5.88 -2.21 0.93
C ASN A 24 4.73 -2.53 -0.03
N ASP A 25 4.68 -1.84 -1.17
CA ASP A 25 3.61 -2.04 -2.15
C ASP A 25 3.63 -3.47 -2.72
N ASN A 26 4.81 -4.05 -2.93
CA ASN A 26 4.91 -5.44 -3.39
C ASN A 26 4.68 -6.45 -2.27
N ALA A 27 5.18 -6.19 -1.06
CA ALA A 27 4.96 -7.05 0.10
C ALA A 27 3.45 -7.18 0.42
N THR A 28 2.73 -6.07 0.39
CA THR A 28 1.30 -6.03 0.73
C THR A 28 0.47 -6.91 -0.23
N LYS A 29 0.82 -6.97 -1.52
CA LYS A 29 0.15 -7.83 -2.51
C LYS A 29 0.22 -9.31 -2.16
N ILE A 30 1.27 -9.72 -1.45
CA ILE A 30 1.52 -11.10 -1.05
C ILE A 30 0.92 -11.39 0.34
N MET A 31 0.82 -10.37 1.21
CA MET A 31 0.38 -10.53 2.60
C MET A 31 -1.03 -11.12 2.74
N LEU A 32 -2.03 -10.65 1.98
CA LEU A 32 -3.40 -11.19 2.07
C LEU A 32 -3.51 -12.63 1.56
N PRO A 33 -3.00 -12.96 0.36
CA PRO A 33 -2.96 -14.34 -0.10
C PRO A 33 -2.21 -15.26 0.87
N ALA A 34 -1.07 -14.82 1.42
CA ALA A 34 -0.33 -15.59 2.41
C ALA A 34 -1.13 -15.83 3.70
N LEU A 35 -1.85 -14.81 4.20
CA LEU A 35 -2.74 -14.97 5.35
C LEU A 35 -3.89 -15.94 5.05
N ALA A 36 -4.50 -15.83 3.86
CA ALA A 36 -5.57 -16.73 3.46
C ALA A 36 -5.10 -18.18 3.37
N LEU A 37 -3.87 -18.42 2.87
CA LEU A 37 -3.26 -19.75 2.82
C LEU A 37 -3.12 -20.35 4.22
N ILE A 38 -2.70 -19.54 5.20
CA ILE A 38 -2.52 -19.99 6.58
C ILE A 38 -3.87 -20.36 7.23
N LEU A 39 -4.95 -19.63 6.92
CA LEU A 39 -6.24 -19.80 7.58
C LEU A 39 -7.14 -20.85 6.93
N TRP A 40 -7.15 -20.90 5.60
CA TRP A 40 -8.10 -21.71 4.79
C TRP A 40 -7.40 -22.58 3.75
N LYS A 41 -6.07 -22.64 3.74
CA LYS A 41 -5.28 -23.39 2.77
C LYS A 41 -5.67 -23.02 1.33
N ASP A 42 -5.79 -24.01 0.45
CA ASP A 42 -6.02 -23.79 -0.98
C ASP A 42 -7.50 -23.57 -1.34
N GLU A 43 -8.44 -23.81 -0.41
CA GLU A 43 -9.89 -23.80 -0.71
C GLU A 43 -10.39 -22.45 -1.26
N VAL A 44 -9.81 -21.35 -0.78
CA VAL A 44 -10.24 -19.99 -1.13
C VAL A 44 -9.19 -19.19 -1.89
N MET A 45 -8.04 -19.79 -2.21
CA MET A 45 -6.88 -19.08 -2.74
C MET A 45 -7.17 -18.38 -4.08
N SER A 46 -7.91 -19.05 -4.96
CA SER A 46 -8.32 -18.49 -6.26
C SER A 46 -9.16 -17.22 -6.09
N TRP A 47 -10.17 -17.28 -5.21
CA TRP A 47 -11.06 -16.15 -4.94
C TRP A 47 -10.34 -14.99 -4.24
N VAL A 48 -9.44 -15.28 -3.31
CA VAL A 48 -8.64 -14.25 -2.63
C VAL A 48 -7.70 -13.56 -3.61
N ASN A 49 -7.00 -14.31 -4.47
CA ASN A 49 -6.11 -13.73 -5.47
C ASN A 49 -6.86 -12.86 -6.48
N LEU A 50 -8.04 -13.30 -6.93
CA LEU A 50 -8.91 -12.51 -7.79
C LEU A 50 -9.37 -11.23 -7.07
N GLY A 51 -9.84 -11.34 -5.83
CA GLY A 51 -10.27 -10.20 -5.02
C GLY A 51 -9.16 -9.18 -4.79
N VAL A 52 -7.97 -9.63 -4.40
CA VAL A 52 -6.77 -8.81 -4.23
C VAL A 52 -6.40 -8.09 -5.52
N SER A 53 -6.44 -8.79 -6.66
CA SER A 53 -6.15 -8.19 -7.98
C SER A 53 -7.15 -7.11 -8.35
N LEU A 54 -8.44 -7.36 -8.15
CA LEU A 54 -9.50 -6.37 -8.41
C LEU A 54 -9.40 -5.17 -7.47
N MET A 55 -9.11 -5.40 -6.19
CA MET A 55 -8.92 -4.34 -5.20
C MET A 55 -7.68 -3.47 -5.47
N LEU A 56 -6.70 -3.97 -6.22
CA LEU A 56 -5.61 -3.13 -6.73
C LEU A 56 -6.06 -2.34 -7.96
N ILE A 57 -6.75 -2.97 -8.92
CA ILE A 57 -7.06 -2.32 -10.20
C ILE A 57 -8.12 -1.22 -10.04
N ILE A 58 -9.19 -1.48 -9.28
CA ILE A 58 -10.34 -0.58 -9.18
C ILE A 58 -9.95 0.80 -8.62
N PRO A 59 -9.20 0.92 -7.51
CA PRO A 59 -8.76 2.22 -7.02
C PRO A 59 -7.91 2.99 -8.02
N PHE A 60 -7.03 2.32 -8.76
CA PHE A 60 -6.19 2.98 -9.76
C PHE A 60 -7.02 3.58 -10.89
N ILE A 61 -8.06 2.89 -11.36
CA ILE A 61 -8.94 3.42 -12.41
C ILE A 61 -9.79 4.58 -11.88
N LEU A 62 -10.36 4.44 -10.68
CA LEU A 62 -11.27 5.45 -10.11
C LEU A 62 -10.52 6.71 -9.65
N PHE A 63 -9.38 6.54 -9.00
CA PHE A 63 -8.62 7.63 -8.39
C PHE A 63 -7.46 8.12 -9.24
N GLY A 64 -7.07 7.42 -10.32
CA GLY A 64 -6.00 7.84 -11.23
C GLY A 64 -6.22 9.24 -11.82
N PRO A 65 -7.39 9.57 -12.39
CA PRO A 65 -7.68 10.93 -12.89
C PRO A 65 -7.62 11.99 -11.78
N PHE A 66 -8.07 11.65 -10.58
CA PHE A 66 -8.04 12.54 -9.42
C PHE A 66 -6.61 12.81 -8.95
N ALA A 67 -5.77 11.77 -8.91
CA ALA A 67 -4.35 11.89 -8.60
C ALA A 67 -3.60 12.75 -9.63
N GLY A 68 -3.92 12.59 -10.93
CA GLY A 68 -3.39 13.44 -11.99
C GLY A 68 -3.74 14.92 -11.80
N TRP A 69 -5.03 15.21 -11.57
CA TRP A 69 -5.48 16.58 -11.28
C TRP A 69 -4.80 17.17 -10.03
N MET A 70 -4.61 16.37 -8.99
CA MET A 70 -3.89 16.80 -7.79
C MET A 70 -2.42 17.13 -8.09
N ALA A 71 -1.74 16.27 -8.86
CA ALA A 71 -0.33 16.43 -9.21
C ALA A 71 -0.06 17.72 -10.00
N ASP A 72 -1.04 18.19 -10.78
CA ASP A 72 -0.94 19.42 -11.54
C ASP A 72 -1.13 20.68 -10.69
N ARG A 73 -1.91 20.60 -9.60
CA ARG A 73 -2.24 21.78 -8.77
C ARG A 73 -1.38 21.93 -7.51
N PHE A 74 -0.86 20.84 -6.96
CA PHE A 74 -0.14 20.87 -5.68
C PHE A 74 1.34 20.51 -5.84
N SER A 75 2.17 21.00 -4.92
CA SER A 75 3.59 20.64 -4.88
C SER A 75 3.78 19.13 -4.72
N LYS A 76 4.56 18.53 -5.63
CA LYS A 76 4.88 17.08 -5.64
C LYS A 76 5.36 16.58 -4.28
N ARG A 77 6.19 17.36 -3.59
CA ARG A 77 6.70 17.02 -2.25
C ARG A 77 5.59 16.84 -1.21
N LYS A 78 4.56 17.71 -1.25
CA LYS A 78 3.45 17.66 -0.30
C LYS A 78 2.57 16.44 -0.55
N ILE A 79 2.25 16.14 -1.82
CA ILE A 79 1.45 14.97 -2.19
C ILE A 79 2.16 13.69 -1.78
N THR A 80 3.43 13.51 -2.17
CA THR A 80 4.21 12.32 -1.81
C THR A 80 4.30 12.13 -0.30
N SER A 81 4.52 13.21 0.47
CA SER A 81 4.57 13.13 1.94
C SER A 81 3.24 12.70 2.56
N MET A 82 2.10 13.16 2.03
CA MET A 82 0.77 12.74 2.51
C MET A 82 0.47 11.29 2.12
N ALA A 83 0.87 10.87 0.91
CA ALA A 83 0.71 9.50 0.46
C ALA A 83 1.55 8.52 1.31
N LEU A 84 2.79 8.87 1.66
CA LEU A 84 3.61 8.11 2.61
C LEU A 84 2.97 8.01 4.00
N LEU A 85 2.32 9.07 4.49
CA LEU A 85 1.61 9.02 5.78
C LEU A 85 0.39 8.10 5.70
N ALA A 86 -0.40 8.21 4.62
CA ALA A 86 -1.52 7.32 4.35
C ALA A 86 -1.06 5.85 4.22
N GLN A 87 0.13 5.60 3.67
CA GLN A 87 0.73 4.27 3.57
C GLN A 87 0.98 3.67 4.96
N VAL A 88 1.60 4.44 5.86
CA VAL A 88 1.85 4.00 7.24
C VAL A 88 0.53 3.67 7.94
N PHE A 89 -0.49 4.50 7.77
CA PHE A 89 -1.81 4.24 8.33
C PHE A 89 -2.45 2.95 7.77
N GLY A 90 -2.42 2.76 6.45
CA GLY A 90 -2.95 1.55 5.80
C GLY A 90 -2.23 0.29 6.26
N LEU A 91 -0.90 0.33 6.42
CA LEU A 91 -0.11 -0.77 6.96
C LEU A 91 -0.48 -1.08 8.40
N LEU A 92 -0.66 -0.08 9.26
CA LEU A 92 -1.09 -0.29 10.65
C LEU A 92 -2.44 -1.00 10.71
N VAL A 93 -3.41 -0.59 9.90
CA VAL A 93 -4.72 -1.25 9.82
C VAL A 93 -4.59 -2.69 9.32
N LEU A 94 -3.78 -2.92 8.28
CA LEU A 94 -3.55 -4.25 7.74
C LEU A 94 -2.88 -5.16 8.79
N PHE A 95 -1.80 -4.71 9.44
CA PHE A 95 -1.10 -5.46 10.48
C PHE A 95 -2.01 -5.76 11.68
N LEU A 96 -2.83 -4.79 12.11
CA LEU A 96 -3.81 -5.01 13.15
C LEU A 96 -4.85 -6.07 12.73
N GLY A 97 -5.35 -5.99 11.51
CA GLY A 97 -6.24 -7.00 10.93
C GLY A 97 -5.61 -8.39 10.93
N MET A 98 -4.37 -8.51 10.44
CA MET A 98 -3.64 -9.79 10.42
C MET A 98 -3.44 -10.35 11.83
N PHE A 99 -3.03 -9.51 12.78
CA PHE A 99 -2.83 -9.90 14.18
C PHE A 99 -4.13 -10.41 14.81
N LEU A 100 -5.24 -9.67 14.64
CA LEU A 100 -6.56 -10.09 15.13
C LEU A 100 -7.03 -11.37 14.44
N CYS A 101 -6.78 -11.51 13.14
CA CYS A 101 -7.17 -12.69 12.38
C CYS A 101 -6.44 -13.96 12.86
N LEU A 102 -5.16 -13.85 13.20
CA LEU A 102 -4.36 -14.96 13.75
C LEU A 102 -4.73 -15.30 15.21
N LYS A 103 -5.07 -14.30 16.02
CA LYS A 103 -5.41 -14.49 17.45
C LYS A 103 -6.86 -14.86 17.73
N MET A 104 -7.79 -14.29 16.98
CA MET A 104 -9.24 -14.35 17.22
C MET A 104 -10.01 -15.03 16.07
N GLY A 105 -9.32 -15.50 15.03
CA GLY A 105 -9.87 -16.26 13.92
C GLY A 105 -10.29 -15.43 12.70
N GLY A 106 -10.68 -16.14 11.64
CA GLY A 106 -10.91 -15.61 10.28
C GLY A 106 -11.96 -14.50 10.14
N LYS A 107 -12.78 -14.23 11.17
CA LYS A 107 -13.81 -13.16 11.14
C LYS A 107 -13.21 -11.76 10.95
N TRP A 108 -11.97 -11.56 11.38
CA TRP A 108 -11.25 -10.29 11.27
C TRP A 108 -10.60 -10.07 9.91
N PHE A 109 -10.73 -11.01 8.98
CA PHE A 109 -10.20 -10.88 7.62
C PHE A 109 -10.77 -9.65 6.88
N SER A 110 -11.99 -9.21 7.20
CA SER A 110 -12.55 -7.96 6.69
C SER A 110 -11.69 -6.74 7.03
N VAL A 111 -11.04 -6.71 8.20
CA VAL A 111 -10.13 -5.62 8.57
C VAL A 111 -8.86 -5.65 7.70
N CYS A 112 -8.36 -6.85 7.37
CA CYS A 112 -7.25 -7.00 6.42
C CYS A 112 -7.63 -6.46 5.03
N LEU A 113 -8.85 -6.76 4.56
CA LEU A 113 -9.36 -6.25 3.28
C LEU A 113 -9.46 -4.72 3.28
N VAL A 114 -9.94 -4.12 4.38
CA VAL A 114 -10.00 -2.65 4.52
C VAL A 114 -8.59 -2.05 4.51
N GLY A 115 -7.65 -2.62 5.28
CA GLY A 115 -6.25 -2.15 5.28
C GLY A 115 -5.62 -2.25 3.89
N PHE A 116 -5.85 -3.35 3.18
CA PHE A 116 -5.39 -3.55 1.81
C PHE A 116 -5.99 -2.55 0.82
N PHE A 117 -7.29 -2.30 0.92
CA PHE A 117 -7.97 -1.31 0.10
C PHE A 117 -7.40 0.10 0.29
N LEU A 118 -7.18 0.50 1.55
CA LEU A 118 -6.58 1.80 1.87
C LEU A 118 -5.18 1.94 1.27
N LEU A 119 -4.39 0.87 1.29
CA LEU A 119 -3.07 0.83 0.65
C LEU A 119 -3.17 0.90 -0.87
N ALA A 120 -4.12 0.20 -1.49
CA ALA A 120 -4.34 0.28 -2.94
C ALA A 120 -4.76 1.69 -3.38
N VAL A 121 -5.62 2.37 -2.61
CA VAL A 121 -6.00 3.78 -2.85
C VAL A 121 -4.77 4.68 -2.70
N GLN A 122 -3.96 4.47 -1.67
CA GLN A 122 -2.75 5.26 -1.48
C GLN A 122 -1.75 5.06 -2.62
N SER A 123 -1.54 3.83 -3.09
CA SER A 123 -0.65 3.55 -4.22
C SER A 123 -1.17 4.15 -5.53
N ALA A 124 -2.49 4.30 -5.68
CA ALA A 124 -3.08 5.00 -6.83
C ALA A 124 -2.81 6.52 -6.84
N MET A 125 -2.47 7.10 -5.67
CA MET A 125 -2.20 8.54 -5.51
C MET A 125 -0.71 8.91 -5.59
N LEU A 126 0.19 7.92 -5.66
CA LEU A 126 1.63 8.09 -5.56
C LEU A 126 2.28 7.92 -6.94
#